data_AF-A0A2N3DPU4-F1
#
_entry.id   AF-A0A2N3DPU4-F1
#
_cell.length_a   1.000
_cell.length_b   1.000
_cell.length_c   1.000
_cell.angle_alpha   90.00
_cell.angle_beta   90.00
_cell.angle_gamma   90.00
#
_symmetry.space_group_name_H-M   'P 1'
#
loop_
_entity.id
_entity.type
_entity.pdbx_description
1 polymer ?
#
loop_
_entity_poly.entity_id
_entity_poly.type
_entity_poly.pdbx_seq_one_letter_code
_entity_poly.pdbx_strand_id
1 'polypeptide(L)'
;MIAVVWVLTKRQTIGSPAIAAALCGGFAAYTGVTIWAEGVMPALVNHTSNLWGVQVWWDLLISLTIALFLIVPRARAAGMNVPLWTLFIVATASIGLAAMCARLFWLERQAAARAA
;
A
#
# COMPACT_ATOMS: atom_id res chain seq x y z
N MET A 1 -1.85 2.48 -13.95
CA MET A 1 -3.13 2.58 -14.70
C MET A 1 -3.83 1.24 -14.89
N ILE A 2 -3.14 0.13 -15.24
CA ILE A 2 -3.76 -1.20 -15.40
C ILE A 2 -4.51 -1.67 -14.13
N ALA A 3 -3.97 -1.45 -12.93
CA ALA A 3 -4.64 -1.79 -11.67
C ALA A 3 -5.96 -1.02 -11.46
N VAL A 4 -6.03 0.24 -11.91
CA VAL A 4 -7.25 1.06 -11.83
C VAL A 4 -8.32 0.49 -12.75
N VAL A 5 -7.95 0.15 -13.99
CA VAL A 5 -8.86 -0.51 -14.94
C VAL A 5 -9.37 -1.83 -14.37
N TRP A 6 -8.51 -2.61 -13.73
CA TRP A 6 -8.92 -3.86 -13.08
C TRP A 6 -9.94 -3.64 -11.97
N VAL A 7 -9.70 -2.67 -11.08
CA VAL A 7 -10.64 -2.31 -9.99
C VAL A 7 -12.00 -1.89 -10.55
N LEU A 8 -12.02 -1.10 -11.62
CA LEU A 8 -13.26 -0.58 -12.21
C LEU A 8 -14.04 -1.64 -13.00
N THR A 9 -13.37 -2.67 -13.52
CA THR A 9 -13.99 -3.65 -14.43
C THR A 9 -14.36 -4.97 -13.75
N LYS A 10 -13.75 -5.31 -12.62
CA LYS A 10 -13.99 -6.58 -11.92
C LYS A 10 -14.96 -6.40 -10.75
N ARG A 11 -16.01 -7.22 -10.71
CA ARG A 11 -17.04 -7.24 -9.64
C ARG A 11 -16.67 -8.09 -8.42
N GLN A 12 -15.39 -8.35 -8.19
CA GLN A 12 -14.97 -9.17 -7.05
C GLN A 12 -15.10 -8.37 -5.75
N THR A 13 -15.65 -9.00 -4.70
CA THR A 13 -15.79 -8.39 -3.38
C THR A 13 -14.48 -8.36 -2.59
N ILE A 14 -13.53 -9.25 -2.93
CA ILE A 14 -12.18 -9.31 -2.37
C ILE A 14 -11.17 -8.94 -3.46
N GLY A 15 -10.25 -8.02 -3.13
CA GLY A 15 -9.17 -7.59 -4.02
C GLY A 15 -8.25 -8.73 -4.45
N SER A 16 -7.39 -8.47 -5.45
CA SER A 16 -6.44 -9.47 -5.96
C SER A 16 -5.11 -9.42 -5.20
N PRO A 17 -4.70 -10.50 -4.50
CA PRO A 17 -3.41 -10.57 -3.82
C PRO A 17 -2.26 -10.41 -4.79
N ALA A 18 -2.36 -11.00 -5.99
CA ALA A 18 -1.31 -10.97 -7.00
C ALA A 18 -1.08 -9.56 -7.55
N ILE A 19 -2.15 -8.78 -7.78
CA ILE A 19 -2.02 -7.40 -8.25
C ILE A 19 -1.42 -6.52 -7.15
N ALA A 20 -1.86 -6.67 -5.91
CA ALA A 20 -1.29 -5.93 -4.77
C ALA A 20 0.20 -6.28 -4.58
N ALA A 21 0.57 -7.57 -4.68
CA ALA A 21 1.96 -8.02 -4.61
C ALA A 21 2.81 -7.48 -5.76
N ALA A 22 2.27 -7.44 -6.99
CA ALA A 22 2.97 -6.89 -8.14
C ALA A 22 3.21 -5.38 -8.00
N LEU A 23 2.23 -4.63 -7.51
CA LEU A 23 2.40 -3.20 -7.20
C LEU A 23 3.46 -2.98 -6.11
N CYS A 24 3.42 -3.78 -5.04
CA CYS A 24 4.41 -3.75 -3.98
C CYS A 24 5.82 -4.02 -4.53
N GLY A 25 6.01 -5.14 -5.23
CA GLY A 25 7.32 -5.54 -5.75
C GLY A 25 7.85 -4.57 -6.80
N GLY A 26 7.01 -4.14 -7.73
CA GLY A 26 7.40 -3.19 -8.78
C GLY A 26 7.81 -1.83 -8.21
N PHE A 27 7.03 -1.26 -7.29
CA PHE A 27 7.38 0.03 -6.70
C PHE A 27 8.57 -0.09 -5.75
N ALA A 28 8.67 -1.15 -4.94
CA ALA A 28 9.83 -1.39 -4.09
C ALA A 28 11.13 -1.55 -4.89
N ALA A 29 11.09 -2.25 -6.03
CA ALA A 29 12.26 -2.38 -6.91
C ALA A 29 12.68 -1.02 -7.48
N TYR A 30 11.72 -0.22 -7.96
CA TYR A 30 12.01 1.12 -8.44
C TYR A 30 12.59 2.02 -7.33
N THR A 31 11.99 2.00 -6.13
CA THR A 31 12.51 2.72 -4.96
C THR A 31 13.91 2.26 -4.57
N GLY A 32 14.21 0.97 -4.68
CA GLY A 32 15.56 0.43 -4.47
C GLY A 32 16.57 1.02 -5.46
N VAL A 33 16.21 1.10 -6.75
CA VAL A 33 17.05 1.74 -7.78
C VAL A 33 17.25 3.22 -7.48
N THR A 34 16.21 3.97 -7.10
CA THR A 34 16.35 5.40 -6.79
C THR A 34 17.24 5.63 -5.57
N ILE A 35 17.10 4.83 -4.52
CA ILE A 35 17.96 4.95 -3.33
C ILE A 35 19.42 4.60 -3.68
N TRP A 36 19.63 3.57 -4.49
CA TRP A 36 20.97 3.18 -4.92
C TRP A 36 21.65 4.25 -5.78
N ALA A 37 20.91 4.87 -6.70
CA ALA A 37 21.45 5.85 -7.64
C ALA A 37 21.57 7.27 -7.05
N GLU A 38 20.63 7.68 -6.21
CA GLU A 38 20.46 9.09 -5.80
C GLU A 38 20.52 9.28 -4.27
N GLY A 39 20.57 8.19 -3.50
CA GLY A 39 20.44 8.22 -2.04
C GLY A 39 19.02 8.56 -1.57
N VAL A 40 18.87 8.80 -0.27
CA VAL A 40 17.56 9.10 0.35
C VAL A 40 17.26 10.60 0.45
N MET A 41 18.29 11.45 0.38
CA MET A 41 18.14 12.90 0.58
C MET A 41 17.21 13.59 -0.43
N PRO A 42 17.19 13.24 -1.73
CA PRO A 42 16.29 13.85 -2.69
C PRO A 42 14.81 13.73 -2.29
N ALA A 43 14.42 12.63 -1.64
CA ALA A 43 13.05 12.45 -1.16
C ALA A 43 12.69 13.52 -0.12
N LEU A 44 13.59 13.84 0.82
CA LEU A 44 13.32 14.89 1.81
C LEU A 44 13.26 16.27 1.15
N VAL A 45 14.22 16.56 0.27
CA VAL A 45 14.30 17.86 -0.43
C VAL A 45 13.02 18.11 -1.25
N ASN A 46 12.54 17.10 -2.00
CA ASN A 46 11.34 17.22 -2.82
C ASN A 46 10.07 17.57 -2.02
N HIS A 47 9.99 17.15 -0.76
CA HIS A 47 8.82 17.37 0.09
C HIS A 47 8.94 18.60 1.01
N THR A 48 10.06 19.31 0.97
CA THR A 48 10.34 20.44 1.88
C THR A 48 10.73 21.73 1.16
N SER A 49 11.04 21.68 -0.13
CA SER A 49 11.60 22.83 -0.87
C SER A 49 10.60 23.96 -1.15
N ASN A 50 9.30 23.69 -1.16
CA ASN A 50 8.26 24.69 -1.41
C ASN A 50 6.89 24.20 -0.94
N LEU A 51 5.89 25.10 -0.96
CA LEU A 51 4.53 24.78 -0.53
C LEU A 51 3.88 23.65 -1.34
N TRP A 52 4.19 23.51 -2.63
CA TRP A 52 3.67 22.40 -3.45
C TRP A 52 4.27 21.06 -3.03
N GLY A 53 5.57 20.97 -2.80
CA GLY A 53 6.22 19.75 -2.30
C GLY A 53 5.68 19.32 -0.95
N VAL A 54 5.47 20.28 -0.04
CA VAL A 54 4.84 20.03 1.26
C VAL A 54 3.38 19.58 1.10
N GLN A 55 2.63 20.20 0.19
CA GLN A 55 1.25 19.82 -0.08
C GLN A 55 1.16 18.38 -0.62
N VAL A 56 2.03 17.97 -1.55
CA VAL A 56 2.07 16.59 -2.07
C VAL A 56 2.41 15.58 -0.96
N TRP A 57 3.31 15.93 -0.04
CA TRP A 57 3.60 15.09 1.13
C TRP A 57 2.34 14.88 1.98
N TRP A 58 1.58 15.94 2.25
CA TRP A 58 0.32 15.84 2.99
C TRP A 58 -0.74 15.02 2.26
N ASP A 59 -0.84 15.17 0.93
CA ASP A 59 -1.75 14.37 0.11
C ASP A 59 -1.44 12.86 0.21
N LEU A 60 -0.16 12.50 0.20
CA LEU A 60 0.28 11.12 0.44
C LEU A 60 -0.14 10.63 1.83
N LEU A 61 0.13 11.40 2.89
CA LEU A 61 -0.23 11.01 4.25
C LEU A 61 -1.73 10.83 4.44
N ILE A 62 -2.54 11.76 3.93
CA ILE A 62 -4.01 11.67 3.99
C ILE A 62 -4.51 10.46 3.22
N SER A 63 -3.95 10.19 2.04
CA SER A 63 -4.29 9.00 1.24
C SER A 63 -3.98 7.70 1.99
N LEU A 64 -2.84 7.60 2.67
CA LEU A 64 -2.50 6.45 3.52
C LEU A 64 -3.46 6.33 4.71
N THR A 65 -3.83 7.44 5.35
CA THR A 65 -4.80 7.45 6.45
C THR A 65 -6.17 6.93 5.99
N ILE A 66 -6.68 7.40 4.85
CA ILE A 66 -7.94 6.91 4.27
C ILE A 66 -7.86 5.42 3.99
N ALA A 67 -6.76 4.96 3.37
CA ALA A 67 -6.58 3.54 3.10
C ALA A 67 -6.57 2.71 4.40
N LEU A 68 -5.80 3.12 5.40
CA LEU A 68 -5.77 2.47 6.72
C LEU A 68 -7.15 2.44 7.38
N PHE A 69 -7.88 3.56 7.34
CA PHE A 69 -9.24 3.65 7.89
C PHE A 69 -10.17 2.60 7.29
N LEU A 70 -10.05 2.32 5.99
CA LEU A 70 -10.86 1.35 5.27
C LEU A 70 -10.39 -0.10 5.46
N ILE A 71 -9.07 -0.35 5.48
CA ILE A 71 -8.53 -1.73 5.50
C ILE A 71 -8.37 -2.29 6.91
N VAL A 72 -8.12 -1.45 7.92
CA VAL A 72 -7.77 -1.90 9.27
C VAL A 72 -8.87 -2.77 9.91
N PRO A 73 -10.17 -2.43 9.84
CA PRO A 73 -11.22 -3.31 10.38
C PRO A 73 -11.19 -4.72 9.77
N ARG A 74 -10.95 -4.81 8.46
CA ARG A 74 -10.84 -6.08 7.73
C ARG A 74 -9.58 -6.86 8.11
N ALA A 75 -8.45 -6.17 8.25
CA ALA A 75 -7.21 -6.78 8.71
C ALA A 75 -7.31 -7.33 10.13
N ARG A 76 -8.02 -6.64 11.03
CA ARG A 76 -8.33 -7.16 12.38
C ARG A 76 -9.18 -8.42 12.31
N ALA A 77 -10.24 -8.41 11.50
CA ALA A 77 -11.10 -9.58 11.29
C ALA A 77 -10.34 -10.78 10.71
N ALA A 78 -9.33 -10.54 9.88
CA ALA A 78 -8.44 -11.55 9.34
C ALA A 78 -7.30 -11.99 10.30
N GLY A 79 -7.26 -11.47 11.53
CA GLY A 79 -6.27 -11.84 12.55
C GLY A 79 -4.86 -11.28 12.30
N MET A 80 -4.72 -10.21 11.51
CA MET A 80 -3.41 -9.60 11.23
C MET A 80 -2.91 -8.76 12.42
N ASN A 81 -1.59 -8.75 12.64
CA ASN A 81 -0.95 -7.86 13.61
C ASN A 81 -0.93 -6.41 13.09
N VAL A 82 -2.02 -5.68 13.30
CA VAL A 82 -2.21 -4.33 12.77
C VAL A 82 -1.11 -3.35 13.20
N PRO A 83 -0.69 -3.26 14.49
CA PRO A 83 0.38 -2.35 14.88
C PRO A 83 1.68 -2.53 14.08
N LEU A 84 2.11 -3.77 13.86
CA LEU A 84 3.33 -4.06 13.10
C LEU A 84 3.17 -3.69 11.61
N TRP A 85 2.01 -3.96 11.02
CA TRP A 85 1.72 -3.55 9.65
C TRP A 85 1.65 -2.03 9.50
N THR A 86 1.02 -1.33 10.44
CA THR A 86 0.96 0.13 10.44
C THR A 86 2.36 0.73 10.55
N LEU A 87 3.24 0.18 11.41
CA LEU A 87 4.64 0.61 11.49
C LEU A 87 5.35 0.45 10.14
N PHE A 88 5.16 -0.68 9.47
CA PHE A 88 5.75 -0.91 8.16
C PHE A 88 5.22 0.06 7.10
N ILE A 89 3.92 0.39 7.13
CA ILE A 89 3.29 1.38 6.25
C ILE A 89 3.84 2.77 6.51
N VAL A 90 3.94 3.20 7.76
CA VAL A 90 4.48 4.54 8.08
C VAL A 90 5.95 4.65 7.65
N ALA A 91 6.72 3.56 7.77
CA ALA A 91 8.12 3.54 7.35
C ALA A 91 8.32 3.52 5.82
N THR A 92 7.36 3.02 5.05
CA THR A 92 7.54 2.73 3.60
C THR A 92 6.41 3.23 2.69
N ALA A 93 5.48 3.99 3.25
CA ALA A 93 4.29 4.51 2.60
C ALA A 93 3.49 3.43 1.84
N SER A 94 3.34 3.60 0.53
CA SER A 94 2.51 2.74 -0.31
C SER A 94 3.08 1.33 -0.52
N ILE A 95 4.38 1.12 -0.30
CA ILE A 95 5.01 -0.22 -0.39
C ILE A 95 4.44 -1.11 0.71
N GLY A 96 4.54 -0.67 1.96
CA GLY A 96 3.98 -1.40 3.10
C GLY A 96 2.47 -1.58 3.00
N LEU A 97 1.76 -0.59 2.44
CA LEU A 97 0.31 -0.67 2.27
C LEU A 97 -0.06 -1.72 1.22
N ALA A 98 0.64 -1.76 0.09
CA ALA A 98 0.45 -2.76 -0.95
C ALA A 98 0.78 -4.17 -0.44
N ALA A 99 1.84 -4.33 0.35
CA ALA A 99 2.18 -5.59 1.01
C ALA A 99 1.08 -6.06 1.98
N MET A 100 0.57 -5.16 2.83
CA MET A 100 -0.53 -5.44 3.76
C MET A 100 -1.79 -5.86 3.00
N CYS A 101 -2.16 -5.14 1.93
CA CYS A 101 -3.29 -5.48 1.07
C CYS A 101 -3.12 -6.86 0.43
N ALA A 102 -1.93 -7.20 -0.08
CA ALA A 102 -1.66 -8.51 -0.66
C ALA A 102 -1.89 -9.63 0.37
N ARG A 103 -1.38 -9.44 1.60
CA ARG A 103 -1.56 -10.38 2.72
C ARG A 103 -3.04 -10.50 3.11
N LEU A 104 -3.74 -9.38 3.27
CA LEU A 104 -5.14 -9.33 3.65
C LEU A 104 -6.03 -10.07 2.63
N PHE A 105 -5.89 -9.73 1.36
CA PHE A 105 -6.69 -10.34 0.30
C PHE A 105 -6.44 -11.85 0.19
N TRP A 106 -5.21 -12.30 0.44
CA TRP A 106 -4.88 -13.73 0.45
C TRP A 106 -5.58 -14.46 1.60
N LEU A 107 -5.61 -13.86 2.79
CA LEU A 107 -6.29 -14.40 3.96
C LEU A 107 -7.81 -14.47 3.76
N GLU A 108 -8.41 -13.39 3.28
CA GLU A 108 -9.85 -13.32 3.01
C GLU A 108 -10.27 -14.36 1.96
N ARG A 109 -9.49 -14.53 0.88
CA ARG A 109 -9.78 -15.55 -0.14
C ARG A 109 -9.69 -16.97 0.41
N GLN A 110 -8.73 -17.25 1.29
CA GLN A 110 -8.64 -18.55 1.94
C GLN A 110 -9.73 -18.82 2.96
N ALA A 111 -10.19 -17.79 3.67
CA ALA A 111 -11.34 -17.92 4.55
C ALA A 111 -12.60 -18.23 3.73
N ALA A 112 -12.84 -17.50 2.64
CA ALA A 112 -13.97 -17.74 1.74
C ALA A 112 -13.93 -19.13 1.10
N ALA A 113 -12.77 -19.59 0.64
CA ALA A 113 -12.62 -20.91 0.03
C ALA A 113 -12.83 -22.07 1.02
N ARG A 114 -12.56 -21.86 2.32
CA ARG A 114 -12.82 -22.87 3.38
C ARG A 114 -14.27 -22.91 3.83
N ALA A 115 -15.04 -21.86 3.56
CA ALA A 115 -16.45 -21.76 3.92
C ALA A 115 -17.40 -22.25 2.80
N ALA A 116 -16.86 -22.55 1.62
CA ALA A 116 -17.56 -23.10 0.47
C ALA A 116 -17.43 -24.63 0.44
#